data_AF-A0A7X9DQ69-F1
#
_entry.id   AF-A0A7X9DQ69-F1
#
_cell.length_a   1.000
_cell.length_b   1.000
_cell.length_c   1.000
_cell.angle_alpha   90.00
_cell.angle_beta   90.00
_cell.angle_gamma   90.00
#
_symmetry.space_group_name_H-M   'P 1'
#
loop_
_entity.id
_entity.type
_entity.pdbx_description
1 polymer ?
#
loop_
_entity_poly.entity_id
_entity_poly.type
_entity_poly.pdbx_seq_one_letter_code
_entity_poly.pdbx_strand_id
1 'polypeptide(L)'
;MNAQYYYNDALNKEDSYRKFAITSGLFQGGGSLIGADLEMLIDKNVGIQAGAGVLGFGAGLNIHFKPSIRSSFISIQYWHQGVGEYYTQSVLGPTFVFRGKKWFTAQLGIGFAVDKGMA
;
A
#
# COMPACT_ATOMS: atom_id res chain seq x y z
N MET A 1 -23.56 12.64 -28.08
CA MET A 1 -22.91 12.39 -26.77
C MET A 1 -22.79 10.89 -26.56
N ASN A 2 -21.61 10.37 -26.20
CA ASN A 2 -21.30 8.93 -26.21
C ASN A 2 -21.63 8.22 -24.89
N ALA A 3 -22.26 7.05 -24.95
CA ALA A 3 -22.52 6.18 -23.78
C ALA A 3 -21.24 5.80 -23.01
N GLN A 4 -20.12 5.65 -23.73
CA GLN A 4 -18.78 5.44 -23.17
C GLN A 4 -18.37 6.52 -22.17
N TYR A 5 -18.77 7.78 -22.42
CA TYR A 5 -18.44 8.91 -21.55
C TYR A 5 -19.16 8.80 -20.21
N TYR A 6 -20.47 8.52 -20.23
CA TYR A 6 -21.27 8.34 -19.01
C TYR A 6 -20.81 7.14 -18.19
N TYR A 7 -20.41 6.04 -18.84
CA TYR A 7 -19.87 4.88 -18.16
C TYR A 7 -18.56 5.19 -17.42
N ASN A 8 -17.64 5.91 -18.09
CA ASN A 8 -16.39 6.33 -17.47
C ASN A 8 -16.61 7.37 -16.35
N ASP A 9 -17.55 8.29 -16.51
CA ASP A 9 -17.90 9.28 -15.47
C ASP A 9 -18.49 8.62 -14.22
N ALA A 10 -19.37 7.62 -14.41
CA ALA A 10 -19.94 6.85 -13.31
C ALA A 10 -18.88 6.07 -12.53
N LEU A 11 -17.94 5.40 -13.23
CA LEU A 11 -16.83 4.70 -12.59
C LEU A 11 -15.89 5.64 -11.83
N ASN A 12 -15.57 6.81 -12.40
CA ASN A 12 -14.71 7.79 -11.74
C ASN A 12 -15.37 8.37 -10.49
N LYS A 13 -16.69 8.60 -10.52
CA LYS A 13 -17.44 8.99 -9.32
C LYS A 13 -17.42 7.89 -8.26
N GLU A 14 -17.68 6.65 -8.65
CA GLU A 14 -17.65 5.51 -7.72
C GLU A 14 -16.27 5.37 -7.04
N ASP A 15 -15.19 5.51 -7.81
CA ASP A 15 -13.81 5.49 -7.32
C ASP A 15 -13.44 6.69 -6.44
N SER A 16 -14.15 7.80 -6.57
CA SER A 16 -14.02 8.95 -5.67
C SER A 16 -14.72 8.72 -4.32
N TYR A 17 -15.72 7.83 -4.25
CA TYR A 17 -16.40 7.49 -2.99
C TYR A 17 -15.66 6.39 -2.20
N ARG A 18 -14.86 5.56 -2.87
CA ARG A 18 -14.11 4.48 -2.23
C ARG A 18 -12.95 5.04 -1.42
N LYS A 19 -13.01 4.83 -0.10
CA LYS A 19 -11.96 5.23 0.86
C LYS A 19 -11.04 4.11 1.28
N PHE A 20 -11.35 2.85 0.92
CA PHE A 20 -10.59 1.68 1.35
C PHE A 20 -10.11 0.86 0.15
N ALA A 21 -8.92 0.29 0.26
CA ALA A 21 -8.40 -0.70 -0.67
C ALA A 21 -7.70 -1.84 0.09
N ILE A 22 -7.87 -3.05 -0.42
CA ILE A 22 -7.12 -4.21 0.04
C ILE A 22 -6.21 -4.64 -1.11
N THR A 23 -4.93 -4.78 -0.82
CA THR A 23 -3.93 -5.31 -1.74
C THR A 23 -3.37 -6.58 -1.13
N SER A 24 -3.30 -7.68 -1.87
CA SER A 24 -2.69 -8.93 -1.40
C SER A 24 -1.77 -9.48 -2.46
N GLY A 25 -0.67 -10.13 -2.07
CA GLY A 25 0.23 -10.74 -3.02
C GLY A 25 1.61 -11.04 -2.46
N LEU A 26 2.55 -11.18 -3.40
CA LEU A 26 3.96 -11.38 -3.07
C LEU A 26 4.60 -10.07 -2.65
N PHE A 27 5.47 -10.13 -1.64
CA PHE A 27 6.16 -8.96 -1.08
C PHE A 27 5.20 -7.88 -0.54
N GLN A 28 4.05 -8.32 -0.04
CA GLN A 28 3.03 -7.48 0.59
C GLN A 28 2.90 -7.84 2.08
N GLY A 29 2.31 -6.93 2.86
CA GLY A 29 2.09 -7.14 4.28
C GLY A 29 3.35 -6.97 5.12
N GLY A 30 3.98 -5.80 5.06
CA GLY A 30 5.04 -5.45 6.01
C GLY A 30 6.45 -5.98 5.68
N GLY A 31 6.77 -6.20 4.40
CA GLY A 31 8.04 -6.80 3.99
C GLY A 31 8.05 -8.34 4.04
N SER A 32 6.89 -8.95 4.28
CA SER A 32 6.68 -10.41 4.24
C SER A 32 6.71 -10.94 2.80
N LEU A 33 7.02 -12.23 2.61
CA LEU A 33 7.00 -12.86 1.29
C LEU A 33 5.59 -12.94 0.70
N ILE A 34 4.59 -13.23 1.54
CA ILE A 34 3.16 -13.27 1.19
C ILE A 34 2.41 -12.53 2.28
N GLY A 35 1.52 -11.63 1.88
CA GLY A 35 0.70 -10.88 2.82
C GLY A 35 -0.36 -10.03 2.16
N ALA A 36 -1.01 -9.21 2.97
CA ALA A 36 -2.00 -8.25 2.54
C ALA A 36 -1.84 -6.92 3.27
N ASP A 37 -2.28 -5.88 2.60
CA ASP A 37 -2.26 -4.50 3.03
C ASP A 37 -3.66 -3.92 2.93
N LEU A 38 -4.13 -3.37 4.04
CA LEU A 38 -5.33 -2.56 4.10
C LEU A 38 -4.91 -1.09 4.05
N GLU A 39 -5.43 -0.37 3.08
CA GLU A 39 -5.24 1.06 2.92
C GLU A 39 -6.56 1.80 3.14
N MET A 40 -6.50 2.92 3.84
CA MET A 40 -7.62 3.85 4.05
C MET A 40 -7.19 5.28 3.73
N LEU A 41 -7.95 5.98 2.88
CA LEU A 41 -7.83 7.42 2.70
C LEU A 41 -8.37 8.16 3.93
N ILE A 42 -7.51 8.96 4.55
CA ILE A 42 -7.86 9.90 5.63
C ILE A 42 -8.18 11.29 5.09
N ASP A 43 -7.62 11.64 3.93
CA ASP A 43 -7.92 12.85 3.15
C ASP A 43 -7.95 12.51 1.66
N LYS A 44 -8.27 13.48 0.79
CA LYS A 44 -8.38 13.29 -0.67
C LYS A 44 -7.15 12.61 -1.27
N ASN A 45 -5.95 13.02 -0.84
CA ASN A 45 -4.68 12.53 -1.37
C ASN A 45 -3.81 11.84 -0.31
N VAL A 46 -4.29 11.70 0.93
CA VAL A 46 -3.50 11.13 2.03
C VAL A 46 -4.20 9.89 2.56
N GLY A 47 -3.45 8.79 2.65
CA GLY A 47 -3.92 7.53 3.20
C GLY A 47 -2.99 6.97 4.25
N ILE A 48 -3.52 6.07 5.07
CA ILE A 48 -2.74 5.23 5.98
C ILE A 48 -2.90 3.79 5.55
N GLN A 49 -1.87 3.00 5.82
CA GLN A 49 -1.82 1.59 5.45
C GLN A 49 -1.36 0.76 6.63
N ALA A 50 -1.96 -0.40 6.79
CA ALA A 50 -1.52 -1.44 7.71
C ALA A 50 -1.42 -2.76 6.95
N GLY A 51 -0.28 -3.41 7.07
CA GLY A 51 0.06 -4.63 6.36
C GLY A 51 0.41 -5.75 7.32
N ALA A 52 -0.01 -6.97 6.99
CA ALA A 52 0.40 -8.17 7.69
C ALA A 52 0.65 -9.31 6.70
N GLY A 53 1.67 -10.11 6.96
CA GLY A 53 2.00 -11.27 6.16
C GLY A 53 2.54 -12.41 6.99
N VAL A 54 3.04 -13.44 6.29
CA VAL A 54 3.68 -14.59 6.93
C VAL A 54 4.99 -14.10 7.55
N LEU A 55 5.00 -14.02 8.89
CA LEU A 55 6.14 -13.57 9.69
C LEU A 55 6.57 -12.12 9.41
N GLY A 56 5.61 -11.20 9.32
CA GLY A 56 5.92 -9.78 9.27
C GLY A 56 4.68 -8.91 9.28
N PHE A 57 4.88 -7.65 9.63
CA PHE A 57 3.83 -6.65 9.61
C PHE A 57 4.42 -5.28 9.32
N GLY A 58 3.58 -4.33 8.94
CA GLY A 58 4.02 -3.00 8.62
C GLY A 58 2.91 -1.99 8.65
N ALA A 59 3.31 -0.74 8.58
CA ALA A 59 2.40 0.38 8.47
C ALA A 59 3.01 1.44 7.56
N GLY A 60 2.16 2.23 6.93
CA GLY A 60 2.61 3.26 5.99
C GLY A 60 1.73 4.49 5.98
N LEU A 61 2.34 5.61 5.59
CA LEU A 61 1.65 6.85 5.26
C LEU A 61 1.79 7.09 3.76
N ASN A 62 0.65 7.24 3.07
CA ASN A 62 0.55 7.22 1.62
C ASN A 62 0.14 8.60 1.09
N ILE A 63 0.82 9.09 0.06
CA ILE A 63 0.52 10.34 -0.63
C ILE A 63 0.20 10.02 -2.10
N HIS A 64 -1.07 10.13 -2.45
CA HIS A 64 -1.61 9.82 -3.77
C HIS A 64 -1.45 10.96 -4.77
N PHE A 65 -1.08 10.63 -6.01
CA PHE A 65 -0.96 11.62 -7.08
C PHE A 65 -2.31 12.16 -7.58
N LYS A 66 -3.41 11.44 -7.33
CA LYS A 66 -4.78 11.83 -7.67
C LYS A 66 -5.69 11.60 -6.46
N PRO A 67 -6.79 12.34 -6.33
CA PRO A 67 -7.68 12.24 -5.18
C PRO A 67 -8.58 10.99 -5.24
N SER A 68 -7.99 9.79 -5.22
CA SER A 68 -8.69 8.51 -5.27
C SER A 68 -7.79 7.38 -4.73
N ILE A 69 -8.39 6.42 -4.04
CA ILE A 69 -7.69 5.24 -3.47
C ILE A 69 -7.01 4.37 -4.55
N ARG A 70 -7.44 4.49 -5.82
CA ARG A 70 -6.88 3.76 -6.96
C ARG A 70 -5.70 4.46 -7.63
N SER A 71 -5.31 5.64 -7.17
CA SER A 71 -4.14 6.33 -7.70
C SER A 71 -2.85 5.61 -7.31
N SER A 72 -1.83 5.73 -8.14
CA SER A 72 -0.46 5.49 -7.68
C SER A 72 -0.07 6.54 -6.62
N PHE A 73 0.85 6.17 -5.74
CA PHE A 73 1.25 6.98 -4.59
C PHE A 73 2.71 6.75 -4.19
N ILE A 74 3.24 7.69 -3.41
CA ILE A 74 4.48 7.51 -2.65
C ILE A 74 4.08 7.21 -1.21
N SER A 75 4.72 6.24 -0.59
CA SER A 75 4.47 5.83 0.78
C SER A 75 5.74 5.87 1.60
N ILE A 76 5.68 6.40 2.81
CA ILE A 76 6.71 6.16 3.82
C ILE A 76 6.24 4.96 4.63
N GLN A 77 6.96 3.84 4.53
CA GLN A 77 6.58 2.58 5.14
C GLN A 77 7.58 2.14 6.19
N TYR A 78 7.04 1.58 7.26
CA TYR A 78 7.74 0.78 8.24
C TYR A 78 7.41 -0.70 7.98
N TRP A 79 8.46 -1.51 7.85
CA TRP A 79 8.38 -2.96 7.66
C TRP A 79 9.09 -3.65 8.81
N HIS A 80 8.39 -4.54 9.50
CA HIS A 80 8.95 -5.40 10.51
C HIS A 80 8.95 -6.83 9.98
N GLN A 81 10.15 -7.34 9.68
CA GLN A 81 10.35 -8.67 9.10
C GLN A 81 10.66 -9.67 10.22
N GLY A 82 9.61 -10.26 10.79
CA GLY A 82 9.66 -11.23 11.88
C GLY A 82 8.48 -11.12 12.85
N VAL A 83 8.47 -11.98 13.87
CA VAL A 83 7.51 -11.93 14.98
C VAL A 83 8.19 -12.38 16.28
N GLY A 84 8.02 -11.60 17.35
CA GLY A 84 8.60 -11.92 18.66
C GLY A 84 10.11 -11.71 18.69
N GLU A 85 10.84 -12.61 19.35
CA GLU A 85 12.31 -12.57 19.42
C GLU A 85 12.99 -13.00 18.10
N TYR A 86 12.23 -13.60 17.18
CA TYR A 86 12.69 -14.03 15.87
C TYR A 86 12.31 -13.00 14.80
N TYR A 87 13.11 -11.93 14.71
CA TYR A 87 13.02 -10.97 13.62
C TYR A 87 14.39 -10.71 13.00
N THR A 88 14.40 -10.45 11.69
CA THR A 88 15.62 -10.14 10.95
C THR A 88 15.94 -8.65 11.08
N GLN A 89 14.95 -7.80 10.81
CA GLN A 89 15.15 -6.36 10.83
C GLN A 89 13.83 -5.60 10.83
N SER A 90 13.90 -4.37 11.32
CA SER A 90 12.90 -3.34 11.05
C SER A 90 13.48 -2.32 10.08
N VAL A 91 12.72 -1.99 9.04
CA VAL A 91 13.15 -1.13 7.95
C VAL A 91 12.15 0.01 7.78
N LEU A 92 12.67 1.23 7.63
CA LEU A 92 11.86 2.41 7.34
C LEU A 92 12.32 3.02 6.02
N GLY A 93 11.39 3.38 5.14
CA GLY A 93 11.76 4.12 3.94
C GLY A 93 10.65 4.43 2.95
N PRO A 94 10.99 5.23 1.92
CA PRO A 94 10.05 5.59 0.88
C PRO A 94 9.84 4.45 -0.11
N THR A 95 8.59 4.31 -0.57
CA THR A 95 8.14 3.31 -1.52
C THR A 95 7.23 3.95 -2.55
N PHE A 96 7.54 3.73 -3.81
CA PHE A 96 6.63 4.03 -4.90
C PHE A 96 5.68 2.86 -5.12
N VAL A 97 4.37 3.11 -5.10
CA VAL A 97 3.35 2.11 -5.37
C VAL A 97 2.62 2.48 -6.66
N PHE A 98 2.75 1.61 -7.65
CA PHE A 98 2.04 1.67 -8.91
C PHE A 98 0.71 0.92 -8.81
N ARG A 99 -0.41 1.59 -9.11
CA ARG A 99 -1.73 0.96 -9.26
C ARG A 99 -2.16 0.97 -10.72
N GLY A 100 -2.38 -0.22 -11.28
CA GLY A 100 -2.88 -0.42 -12.64
C GLY A 100 -4.41 -0.34 -12.74
N LYS A 101 -4.95 -0.37 -13.98
CA LYS A 101 -6.38 -0.13 -14.25
C LYS A 101 -7.37 -1.19 -13.72
N LYS A 102 -6.95 -2.21 -12.96
CA LYS A 102 -7.83 -3.24 -12.40
C LYS A 102 -7.27 -3.85 -11.10
N TRP A 103 -6.58 -4.99 -11.19
CA TRP A 103 -6.15 -5.82 -10.06
C TRP A 103 -4.63 -5.85 -9.87
N PHE A 104 -3.90 -5.11 -10.69
CA PHE A 104 -2.44 -5.12 -10.65
C PHE A 104 -1.91 -3.97 -9.82
N THR A 105 -1.08 -4.30 -8.83
CA THR A 105 -0.31 -3.35 -8.04
C THR A 105 1.13 -3.84 -8.01
N ALA A 106 2.08 -2.92 -8.13
CA ALA A 106 3.51 -3.20 -7.99
C ALA A 106 4.14 -2.11 -7.15
N GLN A 107 5.17 -2.44 -6.38
CA GLN A 107 5.85 -1.47 -5.53
C GLN A 107 7.36 -1.62 -5.58
N LEU A 108 8.05 -0.50 -5.46
CA LEU A 108 9.49 -0.43 -5.36
C LEU A 108 9.84 0.53 -4.23
N GLY A 109 10.51 0.02 -3.20
CA GLY A 109 10.91 0.80 -2.04
C GLY A 109 12.41 0.69 -1.79
N ILE A 110 12.96 1.75 -1.24
CA ILE A 110 14.29 1.74 -0.63
C ILE A 110 14.10 1.87 0.87
N GLY A 111 14.86 1.09 1.63
CA GLY A 111 14.68 0.98 3.07
C GLY A 111 15.98 1.15 3.82
N PHE A 112 15.93 1.85 4.95
CA PHE A 112 17.02 1.96 5.89
C PHE A 112 16.68 1.11 7.11
N ALA A 113 17.59 0.22 7.51
CA ALA A 113 17.43 -0.56 8.72
C ALA A 113 17.44 0.38 9.93
N VAL A 114 16.32 0.46 10.63
CA VAL A 114 16.17 1.26 11.86
C VAL A 114 16.39 0.40 13.10
N ASP A 115 16.22 -0.91 12.96
CA ASP A 115 16.51 -1.89 13.99
C ASP A 115 16.92 -3.23 13.35
N LYS A 116 17.77 -3.99 14.04
CA LYS A 116 18.23 -5.31 13.60
C LYS A 116 17.95 -6.32 14.70
N GLY A 117 17.27 -7.39 14.34
CA GLY A 117 17.05 -8.49 15.26
C GLY A 117 18.25 -9.41 15.32
N MET A 118 18.16 -10.41 16.19
CA MET A 118 19.28 -11.31 16.49
C MET A 118 19.51 -12.39 15.41
N ALA A 119 18.62 -12.48 14.41
CA ALA A 119 18.58 -13.54 13.38
C ALA A 119 19.52 -13.29 12.19
#